data_AF-A0A9D6K5N5-F1
#
_entry.id   AF-A0A9D6K5N5-F1
#
_cell.length_a   1.000
_cell.length_b   1.000
_cell.length_c   1.000
_cell.angle_alpha   90.00
_cell.angle_beta   90.00
_cell.angle_gamma   90.00
#
_symmetry.space_group_name_H-M   'P 1'
#
loop_
_entity.id
_entity.type
_entity.pdbx_description
1 polymer ?
#
loop_
_entity_poly.entity_id
_entity_poly.type
_entity_poly.pdbx_seq_one_letter_code
_entity_poly.pdbx_strand_id
1 'polypeptide(L)'
;YEEKIPVSAELRNIRLKKPPLHYALSGGEDYELLFTVKEKNVKKIYSAILKNRLSATIIGEITERKKGILLVDSKGGQRPLLPTGFEHFKS
;
A
#
# COMPACT_ATOMS: atom_id res chain seq x y z
N TYR A 1 -3.68 -6.51 -2.78
CA TYR A 1 -3.02 -6.19 -4.04
C TYR A 1 -1.61 -5.77 -3.71
N GLU A 2 -0.75 -6.76 -3.41
CA GLU A 2 0.65 -6.53 -3.08
C GLU A 2 1.40 -5.87 -4.24
N GLU A 3 1.03 -6.21 -5.46
CA GLU A 3 1.62 -5.76 -6.71
C GLU A 3 1.34 -4.27 -7.01
N LYS A 4 0.30 -3.71 -6.38
CA LYS A 4 -0.08 -2.30 -6.53
C LYS A 4 0.61 -1.38 -5.52
N ILE A 5 1.26 -1.92 -4.48
CA ILE A 5 1.99 -1.11 -3.52
C ILE A 5 3.16 -0.43 -4.27
N PRO A 6 3.23 0.92 -4.28
CA PRO A 6 4.31 1.62 -4.95
C PRO A 6 5.64 1.31 -4.24
N VAL A 7 6.64 0.97 -5.04
CA VAL A 7 8.02 0.74 -4.59
C VAL A 7 8.92 1.39 -5.63
N SER A 8 9.87 2.21 -5.18
CA SER A 8 10.79 2.91 -6.08
C SER A 8 11.65 1.93 -6.89
N ALA A 9 12.13 2.37 -8.05
CA ALA A 9 12.97 1.54 -8.90
C ALA A 9 14.30 1.20 -8.20
N GLU A 10 14.84 2.17 -7.47
CA GLU A 10 16.05 2.06 -6.66
C GLU A 10 15.90 0.96 -5.62
N LEU A 11 14.79 0.96 -4.86
CA LEU A 11 14.53 -0.05 -3.83
C LEU A 11 14.34 -1.45 -4.43
N ARG A 12 13.81 -1.55 -5.65
CA ARG A 12 13.69 -2.84 -6.37
C ARG A 12 15.04 -3.38 -6.86
N ASN A 13 15.97 -2.51 -7.18
CA ASN A 13 17.25 -2.87 -7.80
C ASN A 13 18.37 -3.15 -6.77
N ILE A 14 18.15 -2.83 -5.49
CA ILE A 14 19.13 -3.08 -4.42
C ILE A 14 18.89 -4.47 -3.81
N ARG A 15 19.99 -5.21 -3.58
CA ARG A 15 19.95 -6.48 -2.84
C ARG A 15 19.89 -6.21 -1.34
N LEU A 16 18.69 -6.30 -0.76
CA LEU A 16 18.44 -6.12 0.67
C LEU A 16 18.23 -7.45 1.41
N LYS A 17 18.28 -7.39 2.74
CA LYS A 17 18.01 -8.54 3.63
C LYS A 17 16.56 -9.02 3.56
N LYS A 18 15.63 -8.12 3.25
CA LYS A 18 14.20 -8.39 3.12
C LYS A 18 13.69 -7.93 1.74
N PRO A 19 12.57 -8.47 1.26
CA PRO A 19 11.99 -8.02 0.00
C PRO A 19 11.61 -6.54 0.04
N PRO A 20 11.67 -5.80 -1.10
CA PRO A 20 11.28 -4.39 -1.18
C PRO A 20 9.91 -4.07 -0.55
N LEU A 21 8.93 -4.95 -0.77
CA LEU A 21 7.58 -4.81 -0.20
C LEU A 21 7.58 -4.74 1.34
N HIS A 22 8.52 -5.40 2.01
CA HIS A 22 8.61 -5.33 3.47
C HIS A 22 8.89 -3.90 3.95
N TYR A 23 9.77 -3.19 3.25
CA TYR A 23 10.10 -1.80 3.60
C TYR A 23 8.92 -0.87 3.30
N ALA A 24 8.21 -1.06 2.18
CA ALA A 24 7.01 -0.27 1.88
C ALA A 24 5.86 -0.49 2.88
N LEU A 25 5.80 -1.63 3.56
CA LEU A 25 4.73 -1.94 4.54
C LEU A 25 5.10 -1.63 5.98
N SER A 26 6.38 -1.46 6.32
CA SER A 26 6.83 -1.38 7.73
C SER A 26 8.06 -0.51 7.97
N GLY A 27 8.67 0.06 6.93
CA GLY A 27 9.81 0.96 7.07
C GLY A 27 9.42 2.24 7.79
N GLY A 28 8.37 2.90 7.31
CA GLY A 28 8.00 4.23 7.76
C GLY A 28 8.93 5.30 7.19
N GLU A 29 8.83 6.53 7.71
CA GLU A 29 9.62 7.70 7.27
C GLU A 29 9.42 8.13 5.81
N ASP A 30 8.41 7.58 5.12
CA ASP A 30 8.07 7.98 3.74
C ASP A 30 7.39 9.37 3.68
N TYR A 31 6.75 9.80 4.78
CA TYR A 31 5.95 11.03 4.88
C TYR A 31 4.84 11.17 3.80
N GLU A 32 4.37 10.05 3.25
CA GLU A 32 3.30 9.98 2.26
C GLU A 32 1.90 10.00 2.88
N LEU A 33 0.91 10.41 2.08
CA LEU A 33 -0.49 10.39 2.49
C LEU A 33 -1.18 9.07 2.13
N LEU A 34 -1.61 8.31 3.13
CA LEU A 34 -2.54 7.20 2.96
C LEU A 34 -3.97 7.67 3.25
N PHE A 35 -4.83 7.60 2.25
CA PHE A 35 -6.22 8.07 2.36
C PHE A 35 -7.20 7.14 1.65
N THR A 36 -8.49 7.34 1.94
CA THR A 36 -9.59 6.64 1.28
C THR A 36 -10.47 7.62 0.52
N VAL A 37 -11.16 7.12 -0.50
CA VAL A 37 -12.15 7.90 -1.27
C VAL A 37 -13.43 7.11 -1.41
N LYS A 38 -14.56 7.83 -1.43
CA LYS A 38 -15.86 7.20 -1.73
C LYS A 38 -15.81 6.56 -3.11
N GLU A 39 -16.39 5.36 -3.24
CA GLU A 39 -16.39 4.58 -4.48
C GLU A 39 -16.82 5.38 -5.71
N LYS A 40 -17.89 6.19 -5.57
CA LYS A 40 -18.38 7.07 -6.64
C LYS A 40 -17.36 8.08 -7.17
N ASN A 41 -16.32 8.39 -6.39
CA ASN A 41 -15.27 9.35 -6.76
C ASN A 41 -14.01 8.67 -7.32
N VAL A 42 -13.90 7.33 -7.30
CA VAL A 42 -12.70 6.60 -7.75
C VAL A 42 -12.35 6.94 -9.20
N LYS A 43 -13.35 7.01 -10.10
CA LYS A 43 -13.15 7.41 -11.51
C LYS A 43 -12.52 8.80 -11.65
N LYS A 44 -12.92 9.76 -10.79
CA LYS A 44 -12.37 11.11 -10.78
C LYS A 44 -10.91 11.11 -10.32
N ILE A 45 -10.57 10.36 -9.27
CA ILE A 45 -9.20 10.20 -8.77
C ILE A 45 -8.32 9.55 -9.83
N TYR A 46 -8.77 8.44 -10.41
CA TYR A 46 -8.05 7.75 -11.47
C TYR A 46 -7.78 8.66 -12.68
N SER A 47 -8.78 9.44 -13.09
CA SER A 47 -8.62 10.44 -14.16
C SER A 47 -7.61 11.55 -13.79
N ALA A 48 -7.52 11.95 -12.52
CA ALA A 48 -6.54 12.94 -12.06
C ALA A 48 -5.12 12.38 -12.07
N ILE A 49 -4.95 11.10 -11.69
CA ILE A 49 -3.67 10.38 -11.74
C ILE A 49 -3.18 10.28 -13.18
N LEU A 50 -4.01 9.80 -14.11
CA LEU A 50 -3.65 9.68 -15.53
C LEU A 50 -3.29 11.02 -16.19
N LYS A 51 -3.87 12.13 -15.70
CA LYS A 51 -3.57 13.49 -16.18
C LYS A 51 -2.40 14.15 -15.45
N ASN A 52 -1.67 13.41 -14.61
CA ASN A 52 -0.58 13.89 -13.77
C ASN A 52 -0.96 15.09 -12.88
N ARG A 53 -2.24 15.20 -12.50
CA ARG A 53 -2.74 16.23 -11.57
C ARG A 53 -2.69 15.78 -10.12
N LEU A 54 -2.46 14.49 -9.90
CA LEU A 54 -2.33 13.87 -8.59
C LEU A 54 -1.31 12.73 -8.71
N SER A 55 -0.24 12.79 -7.90
CA SER A 55 0.66 11.66 -7.73
C SER A 55 0.10 10.75 -6.65
N ALA A 56 -0.54 9.64 -7.05
CA ALA A 56 -1.10 8.66 -6.13
C ALA A 56 -1.27 7.30 -6.81
N THR A 57 -1.29 6.25 -6.01
CA THR A 57 -1.50 4.87 -6.48
C THR A 57 -2.68 4.26 -5.76
N ILE A 58 -3.61 3.65 -6.51
CA ILE A 58 -4.73 2.90 -5.92
C ILE A 58 -4.20 1.53 -5.49
N ILE A 59 -4.04 1.32 -4.18
CA ILE A 59 -3.45 0.10 -3.61
C ILE A 59 -4.47 -0.93 -3.13
N GLY A 60 -5.77 -0.60 -3.14
CA GLY A 60 -6.82 -1.51 -2.73
C GLY A 60 -8.17 -0.85 -2.55
N GLU A 61 -9.01 -1.49 -1.75
CA GLU A 61 -10.40 -1.10 -1.51
C GLU A 61 -10.76 -1.31 -0.04
N ILE A 62 -11.71 -0.50 0.45
CA ILE A 62 -12.24 -0.66 1.79
C ILE A 62 -13.37 -1.68 1.75
N THR A 63 -13.23 -2.74 2.55
CA THR A 63 -14.24 -3.79 2.70
C THR A 63 -14.87 -3.77 4.10
N GLU A 64 -15.77 -4.72 4.37
CA GLU A 64 -16.35 -4.90 5.70
C GLU A 64 -15.28 -5.01 6.80
N ARG A 65 -15.46 -4.25 7.87
CA ARG A 65 -14.52 -4.17 9.01
C ARG A 65 -14.15 -5.54 9.60
N LYS A 66 -15.10 -6.49 9.61
CA LYS A 66 -14.91 -7.84 10.17
C LYS A 66 -13.83 -8.67 9.47
N LYS A 67 -13.46 -8.31 8.23
CA LYS A 67 -12.42 -8.99 7.45
C LYS A 67 -11.00 -8.55 7.84
N GLY A 68 -10.86 -7.46 8.59
CA GLY A 68 -9.56 -6.88 8.92
C GLY A 68 -8.83 -6.34 7.69
N ILE A 69 -7.49 -6.27 7.78
CA ILE A 69 -6.63 -5.85 6.66
C ILE A 69 -6.05 -7.11 6.02
N LEU A 70 -6.32 -7.29 4.73
CA LEU A 70 -5.88 -8.45 3.96
C LEU A 70 -4.94 -7.99 2.85
N LEU A 71 -3.79 -8.67 2.75
CA LEU A 71 -2.94 -8.56 1.58
C LEU A 71 -3.35 -9.64 0.57
N VAL A 72 -3.68 -9.20 -0.64
CA VAL A 72 -4.01 -10.06 -1.79
C VAL A 72 -2.81 -10.16 -2.70
N ASP A 73 -2.36 -11.37 -3.02
CA ASP A 73 -1.27 -11.65 -3.95
C ASP A 73 -1.72 -11.63 -5.42
N SER A 74 -0.75 -11.71 -6.34
CA SER A 74 -1.00 -11.73 -7.80
C SER A 74 -1.86 -12.89 -8.31
N LYS A 75 -2.00 -13.97 -7.53
CA LYS A 75 -2.84 -15.15 -7.83
C LYS A 75 -4.20 -15.09 -7.15
N GLY A 76 -4.50 -14.01 -6.42
CA GLY A 76 -5.73 -13.82 -5.67
C GLY A 76 -5.73 -14.47 -4.28
N GLY A 77 -4.61 -15.05 -3.85
CA GLY A 77 -4.44 -15.56 -2.49
C GLY A 77 -4.50 -14.42 -1.48
N GLN A 78 -5.15 -14.66 -0.34
CA GLN A 78 -5.36 -13.65 0.70
C GLN A 78 -4.67 -14.08 2.00
N ARG A 79 -3.97 -13.14 2.62
CA ARG A 79 -3.38 -13.33 3.96
C ARG A 79 -3.61 -12.11 4.85
N PRO A 80 -3.81 -12.28 6.16
CA PRO A 80 -3.85 -11.16 7.10
C PRO A 80 -2.56 -10.34 7.02
N LEU A 81 -2.70 -9.01 7.04
CA LEU A 81 -1.57 -8.10 7.22
C LEU A 81 -1.50 -7.70 8.70
N LEU A 82 -0.53 -8.27 9.41
CA LEU A 82 -0.29 -7.95 10.81
C LEU A 82 0.58 -6.68 10.92
N PRO A 83 0.27 -5.76 11.85
CA PRO A 83 1.06 -4.55 12.03
C PRO A 83 2.45 -4.90 12.58
N THR A 84 3.48 -4.65 11.78
CA THR A 84 4.90 -4.82 12.13
C THR A 84 5.68 -3.52 12.15
N GLY A 85 4.98 -2.38 12.02
CA GLY A 85 5.58 -1.05 12.04
C GLY A 85 6.08 -0.62 13.41
N PHE A 86 6.67 0.57 13.44
CA PHE A 86 7.25 1.17 14.64
C PHE A 86 6.20 1.47 15.71
N GLU A 87 6.54 1.19 16.97
CA GLU A 87 5.73 1.46 18.15
C GLU A 87 6.66 1.88 19.29
N HIS A 88 6.53 3.12 19.75
CA HIS A 88 7.48 3.76 20.67
C HIS A 88 7.69 3.01 22.00
N PHE A 89 6.68 2.27 22.47
CA PHE A 89 6.67 1.68 23.81
C PHE A 89 6.46 0.17 23.78
N LYS A 90 6.86 -0.48 22.69
CA LYS A 90 6.73 -1.94 22.58
C LYS A 90 7.76 -2.62 23.49
N SER A 91 7.28 -3.14 24.62
CA SER A 91 8.00 -3.98 25.58
C SER A 91 7.89 -5.46 25.24
#